data_AF-A0A661M1C9-F1
#
_entry.id   AF-A0A661M1C9-F1
#
_cell.length_a   1.000
_cell.length_b   1.000
_cell.length_c   1.000
_cell.angle_alpha   90.00
_cell.angle_beta   90.00
_cell.angle_gamma   90.00
#
_symmetry.space_group_name_H-M   'P 1'
#
loop_
_entity.id
_entity.type
_entity.pdbx_description
1 polymer ?
#
loop_
_entity_poly.entity_id
_entity_poly.type
_entity_poly.pdbx_seq_one_letter_code
_entity_poly.pdbx_strand_id
1 'polypeptide(L)'
;RDLERIGAMDAATSLQAWIEEKGIRVLNVAGPRASQDPRIYEATRKILKTAYHLGLVAAGTRGPWSGRPDPPTTVRDAVQRLASEMTLKDRVTVSRMAERDLRALVTSMVPYIRRKYGLSRENPRLIQSCRLQSGENLDTEQCAAYIVRRLWSYLKRTHGLRAVK
;
A
#
# COMPACT_ATOMS: atom_id res chain seq x y z
N ARG A 1 21.55 6.09 33.41
CA ARG A 1 21.23 4.81 32.70
C ARG A 1 21.56 4.95 31.22
N ASP A 2 21.75 3.87 30.44
CA ASP A 2 22.05 3.98 28.99
C ASP A 2 20.94 4.71 28.21
N LEU A 3 19.68 4.57 28.62
CA LEU A 3 18.53 5.32 28.08
C LEU A 3 18.60 6.83 28.28
N GLU A 4 19.46 7.34 29.17
CA GLU A 4 19.71 8.77 29.36
C GLU A 4 20.97 9.24 28.62
N ARG A 5 21.79 8.32 28.13
CA ARG A 5 23.04 8.59 27.41
C ARG A 5 22.88 8.49 25.90
N ILE A 6 21.96 7.64 25.43
CA ILE A 6 21.69 7.42 24.01
C ILE A 6 20.35 8.08 23.66
N GLY A 7 20.33 8.90 22.62
CA GLY A 7 19.10 9.50 22.11
C GLY A 7 18.10 8.41 21.70
N ALA A 8 16.80 8.66 21.90
CA ALA A 8 15.77 7.66 21.60
C ALA A 8 15.78 7.17 20.13
N MET A 9 16.26 8.01 19.20
CA MET A 9 16.42 7.65 17.79
C MET A 9 17.64 6.76 17.56
N ASP A 10 18.77 7.08 18.20
CA ASP A 10 20.00 6.28 18.10
C ASP A 10 19.77 4.90 18.71
N ALA A 11 19.11 4.84 19.87
CA ALA A 11 18.74 3.58 20.51
C ALA A 11 17.82 2.72 19.63
N ALA A 12 16.87 3.34 18.93
CA ALA A 12 15.98 2.64 18.01
C ALA A 12 16.71 2.11 16.76
N THR A 13 17.63 2.90 16.22
CA THR A 13 18.46 2.52 15.07
C THR A 13 19.39 1.37 15.43
N SER A 14 20.11 1.45 16.55
CA SER A 14 20.99 0.38 17.03
C SER A 14 20.21 -0.90 17.34
N LEU A 15 19.02 -0.78 17.93
CA LEU A 15 18.17 -1.94 18.20
C LEU A 15 17.73 -2.63 16.90
N GLN A 16 17.28 -1.86 15.90
CA GLN A 16 16.84 -2.42 14.64
C GLN A 16 17.99 -3.11 13.89
N ALA A 17 19.17 -2.49 13.86
CA ALA A 17 20.36 -3.10 13.26
C ALA A 17 20.73 -4.44 13.93
N TRP A 18 20.67 -4.49 15.27
CA TRP A 18 20.95 -5.71 16.02
C TRP A 18 19.91 -6.82 15.79
N ILE A 19 18.62 -6.47 15.70
CA ILE A 19 17.55 -7.42 15.37
C ILE A 19 17.79 -8.07 14.00
N GLU A 20 18.16 -7.26 13.00
CA GLU A 20 18.43 -7.75 11.66
C GLU A 20 19.69 -8.59 11.60
N GLU A 21 20.80 -8.10 12.17
CA GLU A 21 22.09 -8.79 12.17
C GLU A 21 22.00 -10.17 12.83
N LYS A 22 21.24 -10.28 13.93
CA LYS A 22 21.10 -11.53 14.70
C LYS A 22 19.88 -12.37 14.31
N GLY A 23 19.05 -11.91 13.37
CA GLY A 23 17.83 -12.61 12.96
C GLY A 23 16.83 -12.84 14.10
N ILE A 24 16.67 -11.85 14.99
CA ILE A 24 15.85 -11.97 16.20
C ILE A 24 14.36 -12.01 15.82
N ARG A 25 13.70 -13.14 16.08
CA ARG A 25 12.26 -13.31 15.82
C ARG A 25 11.37 -12.93 17.01
N VAL A 26 11.88 -13.09 18.23
CA VAL A 26 11.18 -12.76 19.48
C VAL A 26 12.16 -12.01 20.37
N LEU A 27 11.85 -10.76 20.68
CA LEU A 27 12.68 -9.90 21.54
C LEU A 27 12.13 -9.92 22.97
N ASN A 28 12.89 -10.50 23.90
CA ASN A 28 12.61 -10.37 25.32
C ASN A 28 13.10 -9.00 25.83
N VAL A 29 12.26 -8.29 26.58
CA VAL A 29 12.57 -6.95 27.09
C VAL A 29 12.53 -6.98 28.62
N ALA A 30 13.65 -6.65 29.26
CA ALA A 30 13.77 -6.62 30.71
C ALA A 30 14.23 -5.24 31.18
N GLY A 31 13.74 -4.82 32.35
CA GLY A 31 14.12 -3.53 32.93
C GLY A 31 13.51 -3.29 34.30
N PRO A 32 13.87 -2.17 34.94
CA PRO A 32 13.34 -1.74 36.23
C PRO A 32 11.82 -1.58 36.21
N ARG A 33 11.17 -1.79 37.36
CA ARG A 33 9.71 -1.59 37.48
C ARG A 33 9.38 -0.10 37.37
N ALA A 34 8.17 0.22 36.91
CA ALA A 34 7.68 1.60 36.84
C ALA A 34 7.71 2.32 38.20
N SER A 35 7.54 1.58 39.30
CA SER A 35 7.68 2.10 40.67
C SER A 35 9.11 2.54 41.03
N GLN A 36 10.12 2.11 40.27
CA GLN A 36 11.53 2.47 40.45
C GLN A 36 12.01 3.50 39.42
N ASP A 37 11.37 3.57 38.25
CA ASP A 37 11.55 4.63 37.27
C ASP A 37 10.25 4.84 36.50
N PRO A 38 9.47 5.88 36.85
CA PRO A 38 8.19 6.14 36.20
C PRO A 38 8.30 6.40 34.69
N ARG A 39 9.47 6.83 34.20
CA ARG A 39 9.69 7.18 32.78
C ARG A 39 10.06 5.98 31.92
N ILE A 40 10.42 4.84 32.54
CA ILE A 40 10.96 3.68 31.83
C ILE A 40 9.97 3.10 30.81
N TYR A 41 8.68 3.06 31.16
CA TYR A 41 7.67 2.45 30.30
C TYR A 41 7.49 3.23 29.00
N GLU A 42 7.28 4.54 29.08
CA GLU A 42 7.10 5.39 27.89
C GLU A 42 8.39 5.48 27.06
N ALA A 43 9.56 5.57 27.70
CA ALA A 43 10.84 5.57 26.99
C ALA A 43 11.07 4.27 26.20
N THR A 44 10.89 3.11 26.85
CA THR A 44 11.02 1.80 26.21
C THR A 44 9.99 1.61 25.09
N ARG A 45 8.72 1.95 25.34
CA ARG A 45 7.65 1.89 24.33
C ARG A 45 8.00 2.71 23.09
N LYS A 46 8.50 3.93 23.27
CA LYS A 46 8.87 4.82 22.16
C LYS A 46 10.00 4.23 21.32
N ILE A 47 11.05 3.70 21.95
CA ILE A 47 12.18 3.09 21.26
C ILE A 47 11.75 1.84 20.48
N LEU A 48 10.98 0.95 21.12
CA LEU A 48 10.47 -0.27 20.47
C LEU A 48 9.60 0.06 19.27
N LYS A 49 8.70 1.05 19.40
CA LYS A 49 7.84 1.49 18.31
C LYS A 49 8.64 2.09 17.16
N THR A 50 9.64 2.91 17.44
CA THR A 50 10.50 3.51 16.41
C THR A 50 11.33 2.46 15.70
N ALA A 51 11.99 1.55 16.43
CA ALA A 51 12.79 0.46 15.86
C ALA A 51 11.94 -0.44 14.95
N TYR A 52 10.71 -0.74 15.37
CA TYR A 52 9.76 -1.49 14.57
C TYR A 52 9.40 -0.77 13.25
N HIS A 53 9.09 0.54 13.31
CA HIS A 53 8.81 1.32 12.12
C HIS A 53 10.02 1.42 11.18
N LEU A 54 11.23 1.53 11.72
CA LEU A 54 12.47 1.50 10.93
C LEU A 54 12.62 0.18 10.18
N GLY A 55 12.40 -0.96 10.85
CA GLY A 55 12.45 -2.28 10.20
C GLY A 55 11.41 -2.45 9.09
N LEU A 56 10.22 -1.89 9.27
CA LEU A 56 9.18 -1.87 8.23
C LEU A 56 9.58 -1.07 7.00
N VAL A 57 10.15 0.13 7.22
CA VAL A 57 10.67 0.98 6.14
C VAL A 57 11.81 0.27 5.40
N ALA A 58 12.76 -0.32 6.13
CA ALA A 58 13.88 -1.07 5.55
C ALA A 58 13.40 -2.29 4.73
N ALA A 59 12.41 -3.02 5.24
CA ALA A 59 11.81 -4.16 4.54
C ALA A 59 10.89 -3.76 3.38
N GLY A 60 10.66 -2.46 3.13
CA GLY A 60 9.70 -1.99 2.13
C GLY A 60 8.25 -2.40 2.44
N THR A 61 7.98 -2.85 3.66
CA THR A 61 6.66 -3.31 4.10
C THR A 61 5.94 -2.19 4.83
N ARG A 62 4.69 -1.90 4.45
CA ARG A 62 3.84 -1.06 5.28
C ARG A 62 3.44 -1.90 6.48
N GLY A 63 3.73 -1.41 7.69
CA GLY A 63 3.39 -2.14 8.90
C GLY A 63 1.91 -2.52 9.00
N PRO A 64 1.57 -3.59 9.74
CA PRO A 64 0.20 -3.95 10.12
C PRO A 64 -0.58 -2.77 10.72
N TRP A 65 0.13 -1.82 11.35
CA TRP A 65 -0.44 -0.63 11.99
C TRP A 65 -0.57 0.59 11.09
N SER A 66 -0.26 0.49 9.79
CA SER A 66 -0.40 1.62 8.87
C SER A 66 -1.86 2.02 8.62
N GLY A 67 -2.82 1.17 9.01
CA GLY A 67 -4.26 1.37 8.82
C GLY A 67 -4.69 1.46 7.35
N ARG A 68 -3.74 1.35 6.41
CA ARG A 68 -3.98 1.39 4.97
C ARG A 68 -3.97 -0.04 4.45
N PRO A 69 -5.03 -0.49 3.75
CA PRO A 69 -5.04 -1.80 3.13
C PRO A 69 -3.85 -1.96 2.19
N ASP A 70 -3.24 -3.15 2.18
CA ASP A 70 -2.16 -3.47 1.25
C ASP A 70 -2.55 -3.14 -0.19
N PRO A 71 -1.62 -2.62 -1.01
CA PRO A 71 -1.92 -2.29 -2.39
C PRO A 71 -2.35 -3.55 -3.16
N PRO A 72 -3.27 -3.43 -4.14
CA PRO A 72 -3.69 -4.57 -4.93
C PRO A 72 -2.52 -5.13 -5.73
N THR A 73 -2.36 -6.45 -5.73
CA THR A 73 -1.28 -7.14 -6.46
C THR A 73 -1.75 -7.80 -7.75
N THR A 74 -3.07 -7.82 -8.00
CA THR A 74 -3.66 -8.32 -9.24
C THR A 74 -4.51 -7.26 -9.94
N VAL A 75 -4.63 -7.36 -11.26
CA VAL A 75 -5.50 -6.45 -12.05
C VAL A 75 -6.94 -6.50 -11.55
N ARG A 76 -7.44 -7.69 -11.18
CA ARG A 76 -8.81 -7.86 -10.67
C ARG A 76 -9.02 -7.06 -9.39
N ASP A 77 -8.12 -7.20 -8.43
CA ASP A 77 -8.24 -6.53 -7.13
C ASP A 77 -8.08 -5.00 -7.29
N ALA A 78 -7.21 -4.57 -8.21
CA ALA A 78 -7.04 -3.15 -8.55
C ALA A 78 -8.33 -2.54 -9.13
N VAL A 79 -8.99 -3.25 -10.04
CA VAL A 79 -10.27 -2.83 -10.65
C VAL A 79 -11.39 -2.83 -9.62
N GLN A 80 -11.52 -3.89 -8.81
CA GLN A 80 -12.55 -3.98 -7.77
C GLN A 80 -12.39 -2.87 -6.73
N ARG A 81 -11.15 -2.59 -6.31
CA ARG A 81 -10.85 -1.50 -5.38
C ARG A 81 -11.25 -0.14 -5.95
N LEU A 82 -10.85 0.17 -7.19
CA LEU A 82 -11.27 1.41 -7.85
C LEU A 82 -12.79 1.52 -7.91
N ALA A 83 -13.49 0.46 -8.31
CA ALA A 83 -14.94 0.47 -8.39
C ALA A 83 -15.60 0.68 -7.01
N SER A 84 -15.07 0.08 -5.94
CA SER A 84 -15.61 0.21 -4.59
C SER A 84 -15.47 1.61 -4.00
N GLU A 85 -14.42 2.34 -4.39
CA GLU A 85 -14.12 3.69 -3.91
C GLU A 85 -14.86 4.78 -4.69
N MET A 86 -15.38 4.45 -5.88
CA MET A 86 -16.17 5.37 -6.69
C MET A 86 -17.56 5.58 -6.09
N THR A 87 -18.17 6.74 -6.38
CA THR A 87 -19.59 6.94 -6.11
C THR A 87 -20.43 6.13 -7.10
N LEU A 88 -21.71 5.86 -6.76
CA LEU A 88 -22.63 5.23 -7.70
C LEU A 88 -22.77 6.07 -8.99
N LYS A 89 -22.82 7.40 -8.84
CA LYS A 89 -22.88 8.34 -9.98
C LYS A 89 -21.68 8.16 -10.90
N ASP A 90 -20.46 8.12 -10.36
CA ASP A 90 -19.26 7.96 -11.18
C ASP A 90 -19.21 6.60 -11.87
N ARG A 91 -19.61 5.53 -11.16
CA ARG A 91 -19.69 4.18 -11.75
C ARG A 91 -20.65 4.14 -12.94
N VAL A 92 -21.82 4.77 -12.83
CA VAL A 92 -22.82 4.86 -13.90
C VAL A 92 -22.33 5.76 -15.04
N THR A 93 -21.67 6.87 -14.72
CA THR A 93 -21.08 7.75 -15.75
C THR A 93 -20.04 6.99 -16.58
N VAL A 94 -19.11 6.30 -15.92
CA VAL A 94 -18.07 5.53 -16.62
C VAL A 94 -18.66 4.33 -17.37
N SER A 95 -19.68 3.65 -16.86
CA SER A 95 -20.33 2.54 -17.58
C SER A 95 -21.00 2.98 -18.88
N ARG A 96 -21.49 4.23 -18.94
CA ARG A 96 -22.14 4.81 -20.12
C ARG A 96 -21.16 5.46 -21.10
N MET A 97 -19.90 5.67 -20.73
CA MET A 97 -18.92 6.30 -21.60
C MET A 97 -18.68 5.50 -22.89
N ALA A 98 -18.60 6.22 -24.01
CA ALA A 98 -18.15 5.66 -25.27
C ALA A 98 -16.63 5.46 -25.26
N GLU A 99 -16.14 4.54 -26.09
CA GLU A 99 -14.71 4.21 -26.16
C GLU A 99 -13.85 5.42 -26.57
N ARG A 100 -14.38 6.31 -27.43
CA ARG A 100 -13.70 7.55 -27.81
C ARG A 100 -13.37 8.47 -26.62
N ASP A 101 -14.22 8.46 -25.60
CA ASP A 101 -14.07 9.31 -24.40
C ASP A 101 -13.10 8.68 -23.38
N LEU A 102 -12.76 7.40 -23.57
CA LEU A 102 -11.86 6.66 -22.69
C LEU A 102 -10.46 7.25 -22.66
N ARG A 103 -10.01 7.90 -23.75
CA ARG A 103 -8.69 8.56 -23.81
C ARG A 103 -8.56 9.62 -22.71
N ALA A 104 -9.57 10.47 -22.54
CA ALA A 104 -9.55 11.52 -21.53
C ALA A 104 -9.53 10.96 -20.11
N LEU A 105 -10.30 9.89 -19.86
CA LEU A 105 -10.30 9.20 -18.57
C LEU A 105 -8.96 8.52 -18.27
N VAL A 106 -8.35 7.86 -19.26
CA VAL A 106 -7.02 7.26 -19.12
C VAL A 106 -6.01 8.33 -18.74
N THR A 107 -5.98 9.45 -19.46
CA THR A 107 -5.06 10.57 -19.18
C THR A 107 -5.21 11.08 -17.76
N SER A 108 -6.43 11.24 -17.25
CA SER A 108 -6.66 11.75 -15.89
C SER A 108 -6.39 10.73 -14.79
N MET A 109 -6.64 9.43 -15.04
CA MET A 109 -6.50 8.38 -14.02
C MET A 109 -5.11 7.77 -13.92
N VAL A 110 -4.30 7.77 -14.98
CA VAL A 110 -2.96 7.16 -14.97
C VAL A 110 -2.07 7.71 -13.84
N PRO A 111 -1.93 9.04 -13.65
CA PRO A 111 -1.12 9.58 -12.55
C PRO A 111 -1.63 9.17 -11.17
N TYR A 112 -2.96 9.07 -10.99
CA TYR A 112 -3.58 8.64 -9.75
C TYR A 112 -3.27 7.17 -9.45
N ILE A 113 -3.47 6.28 -10.42
CA ILE A 113 -3.26 4.84 -10.27
C ILE A 113 -1.77 4.54 -9.98
N ARG A 114 -0.85 5.17 -10.70
CA ARG A 114 0.60 4.97 -10.49
C ARG A 114 1.01 5.27 -9.05
N ARG A 115 0.61 6.43 -8.54
CA ARG A 115 0.91 6.85 -7.16
C ARG A 115 0.21 5.97 -6.13
N LYS A 116 -1.08 5.69 -6.34
CA LYS A 116 -1.89 4.97 -5.36
C LYS A 116 -1.45 3.51 -5.21
N TYR A 117 -1.16 2.84 -6.32
CA TYR A 117 -0.82 1.42 -6.33
C TYR A 117 0.68 1.14 -6.36
N GLY A 118 1.53 2.17 -6.37
CA GLY A 118 2.98 2.01 -6.27
C GLY A 118 3.59 1.33 -7.50
N LEU A 119 3.13 1.70 -8.69
CA LEU A 119 3.56 1.04 -9.94
C LEU A 119 5.01 1.34 -10.33
N SER A 120 5.71 2.23 -9.64
CA SER A 120 7.08 2.60 -10.01
C SER A 120 8.10 1.57 -9.52
N ARG A 121 8.14 1.30 -8.20
CA ARG A 121 9.09 0.32 -7.61
C ARG A 121 8.48 -0.50 -6.48
N GLU A 122 7.33 -0.07 -5.95
CA GLU A 122 6.76 -0.59 -4.72
C GLU A 122 5.83 -1.79 -4.96
N ASN A 123 5.36 -1.99 -6.18
CA ASN A 123 4.39 -3.04 -6.52
C ASN A 123 4.67 -3.70 -7.89
N PRO A 124 5.80 -4.41 -8.04
CA PRO A 124 6.13 -5.11 -9.28
C PRO A 124 5.13 -6.23 -9.60
N ARG A 125 4.46 -6.80 -8.59
CA ARG A 125 3.46 -7.87 -8.76
C ARG A 125 2.26 -7.42 -9.60
N LEU A 126 1.77 -6.19 -9.38
CA LEU A 126 0.66 -5.67 -10.16
C LEU A 126 1.05 -5.45 -11.64
N ILE A 127 2.29 -5.01 -11.91
CA ILE A 127 2.82 -4.91 -13.29
C ILE A 127 2.89 -6.28 -13.94
N GLN A 128 3.40 -7.29 -13.22
CA GLN A 128 3.44 -8.66 -13.71
C GLN A 128 2.02 -9.18 -14.02
N SER A 129 1.04 -8.87 -13.17
CA SER A 129 -0.36 -9.22 -13.41
C SER A 129 -0.92 -8.52 -14.65
N CYS A 130 -0.60 -7.24 -14.87
CA CYS A 130 -0.93 -6.51 -16.11
C CYS A 130 -0.39 -7.24 -17.33
N ARG A 131 0.92 -7.55 -17.36
CA ARG A 131 1.60 -8.21 -18.49
C ARG A 131 1.01 -9.59 -18.80
N LEU A 132 0.76 -10.39 -17.75
CA LEU A 132 0.19 -11.72 -17.90
C LEU A 132 -1.20 -11.68 -18.52
N GLN A 133 -2.03 -10.70 -18.14
CA GLN A 133 -3.40 -10.58 -18.66
C GLN A 133 -3.48 -9.87 -20.02
N SER A 134 -2.57 -8.96 -20.33
CA SER A 134 -2.53 -8.28 -21.63
C SER A 134 -1.83 -9.12 -22.71
N GLY A 135 -0.90 -10.00 -22.31
CA GLY A 135 0.00 -10.67 -23.26
C GLY A 135 1.11 -9.75 -23.79
N GLU A 136 1.24 -8.54 -23.23
CA GLU A 136 2.18 -7.51 -23.70
C GLU A 136 3.19 -7.14 -22.61
N ASN A 137 4.37 -6.70 -23.03
CA ASN A 137 5.38 -6.18 -22.11
C ASN A 137 5.09 -4.71 -21.75
N LEU A 138 4.19 -4.51 -20.80
CA LEU A 138 3.75 -3.17 -20.35
C LEU A 138 4.73 -2.52 -19.38
N ASP A 139 4.98 -1.22 -19.57
CA ASP A 139 5.61 -0.34 -18.58
C ASP A 139 4.59 0.15 -17.51
N THR A 140 5.03 1.07 -16.64
CA THR A 140 4.22 1.57 -15.52
C THR A 140 3.01 2.40 -15.98
N GLU A 141 3.14 3.18 -17.06
CA GLU A 141 2.05 4.00 -17.59
C GLU A 141 1.07 3.15 -18.38
N GLN A 142 1.60 2.23 -19.18
CA GLN A 142 0.83 1.27 -19.94
C GLN A 142 0.03 0.32 -19.04
N CYS A 143 0.60 -0.17 -17.92
CA CYS A 143 -0.14 -0.95 -16.93
C CYS A 143 -1.24 -0.12 -16.25
N ALA A 144 -0.97 1.14 -15.89
CA ALA A 144 -2.00 2.02 -15.34
C ALA A 144 -3.16 2.24 -16.34
N ALA A 145 -2.84 2.54 -17.60
CA ALA A 145 -3.82 2.70 -18.66
C ALA A 145 -4.61 1.41 -18.91
N TYR A 146 -3.95 0.26 -18.87
CA TYR A 146 -4.59 -1.06 -18.95
C TYR A 146 -5.61 -1.25 -17.82
N ILE A 147 -5.26 -0.93 -16.57
CA ILE A 147 -6.19 -1.00 -15.43
C ILE A 147 -7.43 -0.11 -15.65
N VAL A 148 -7.27 1.12 -16.17
CA VAL A 148 -8.41 2.01 -16.48
C VAL A 148 -9.34 1.38 -17.52
N ARG A 149 -8.78 0.80 -18.59
CA ARG A 149 -9.58 0.10 -19.61
C ARG A 149 -10.32 -1.11 -19.02
N ARG A 150 -9.67 -1.87 -18.15
CA ARG A 150 -10.30 -3.01 -17.44
C ARG A 150 -11.41 -2.55 -16.49
N LEU A 151 -11.24 -1.42 -15.81
CA LEU A 151 -12.28 -0.81 -14.98
C LEU A 151 -13.49 -0.41 -15.82
N TRP A 152 -13.28 0.26 -16.95
CA TRP A 152 -14.37 0.64 -17.85
C TRP A 152 -15.16 -0.58 -18.34
N SER A 153 -14.48 -1.63 -18.82
CA SER A 153 -15.13 -2.87 -19.26
C SER A 153 -15.88 -3.58 -18.12
N TYR A 154 -15.31 -3.56 -16.90
CA TYR A 154 -15.96 -4.12 -15.71
C TYR A 154 -17.24 -3.35 -15.34
N LEU A 155 -17.20 -2.02 -15.35
CA LEU A 155 -18.36 -1.18 -15.03
C LEU A 155 -19.45 -1.27 -16.10
N LYS A 156 -19.09 -1.38 -17.38
CA LYS A 156 -20.06 -1.66 -18.46
C LYS A 156 -20.88 -2.92 -18.22
N ARG A 157 -20.26 -3.98 -17.71
CA ARG A 157 -20.92 -5.26 -17.44
C ARG A 157 -21.77 -5.26 -16.17
N THR A 158 -21.32 -4.56 -15.14
CA THR A 158 -21.92 -4.62 -13.79
C THR A 158 -22.91 -3.49 -13.52
N HIS A 159 -22.77 -2.37 -14.22
CA HIS A 159 -23.56 -1.15 -14.06
C HIS A 159 -24.13 -0.65 -15.40
N GLY A 160 -24.11 -1.51 -16.43
CA GLY A 160 -24.95 -1.35 -17.61
C GLY A 160 -26.41 -1.62 -17.24
N LEU A 161 -27.33 -0.79 -17.74
CA LEU A 161 -28.76 -0.91 -17.46
C LEU A 161 -29.23 -2.35 -17.70
N ARG A 162 -29.61 -3.05 -16.63
CA ARG A 162 -30.60 -4.12 -16.76
C ARG A 162 -31.94 -3.43 -16.97
N ALA A 163 -32.51 -3.53 -18.17
CA ALA A 163 -33.93 -3.28 -18.34
C ALA A 163 -34.64 -4.30 -17.44
N VAL A 164 -35.25 -3.83 -16.36
CA VAL A 164 -36.21 -4.62 -15.60
C VAL A 164 -37.44 -4.67 -16.49
N LYS A 165 -37.72 -5.84 -17.06
CA LYS A 165 -39.04 -6.15 -17.61
C LYS A 165 -39.99 -6.44 -16.48
#